data_AF-A0A8X8AVC6-F1
#
_entry.id   AF-A0A8X8AVC6-F1
#
_cell.length_a   1.000
_cell.length_b   1.000
_cell.length_c   1.000
_cell.angle_alpha   90.00
_cell.angle_beta   90.00
_cell.angle_gamma   90.00
#
_symmetry.space_group_name_H-M   'P 1'
#
loop_
_entity.id
_entity.type
_entity.pdbx_description
1 polymer ?
#
loop_
_entity_poly.entity_id
_entity_poly.type
_entity_poly.pdbx_seq_one_letter_code
_entity_poly.pdbx_strand_id
1 'polypeptide(L)'
;MAEFRLTALPEELQHLVVQSVSKNSFGDLFRLRTTSKHMKEITLSPGVYASLNVFEWPSHIPRPLRLYEECFAHGSPSTQYLKGAQYFFLYGFEEEGLAFIKTAADKGFKIALYTYAMVRKAFWDDEEYFSRFDKDDIRKISMYIAEHGWGWGWPPNVTALVAKRDEFMGSVLPSYFTCECSTYNRWFKWHDDLSKGREMCHRCFWTRELGIFFFISLVL
;
A
#
# COMPACT_ATOMS: atom_id res chain seq x y z
N MET A 1 -0.88 -35.78 -15.26
CA MET A 1 -0.16 -35.03 -14.20
C MET A 1 -0.51 -35.68 -12.87
N ALA A 2 0.47 -35.96 -12.02
CA ALA A 2 0.18 -36.44 -10.67
C ALA A 2 -0.53 -35.34 -9.88
N GLU A 3 -1.62 -35.69 -9.21
CA GLU A 3 -2.38 -34.76 -8.37
C GLU A 3 -1.55 -34.41 -7.13
N PHE A 4 -1.18 -33.14 -6.97
CA PHE A 4 -0.45 -32.67 -5.80
C PHE A 4 -1.41 -32.56 -4.61
N ARG A 5 -1.20 -33.37 -3.57
CA ARG A 5 -2.01 -33.35 -2.35
C ARG A 5 -1.34 -32.50 -1.28
N LEU A 6 -1.92 -31.33 -1.01
CA LEU A 6 -1.45 -30.43 0.06
C LEU A 6 -1.36 -31.15 1.41
N THR A 7 -2.31 -32.04 1.71
CA THR A 7 -2.34 -32.83 2.96
C THR A 7 -1.23 -33.87 3.08
N ALA A 8 -0.51 -34.17 2.00
CA ALA A 8 0.62 -35.09 2.03
C ALA A 8 1.94 -34.39 2.41
N LEU A 9 1.95 -33.05 2.50
CA LEU A 9 3.11 -32.30 2.97
C LEU A 9 3.24 -32.38 4.51
N PRO A 10 4.45 -32.19 5.07
CA PRO A 10 4.64 -31.85 6.48
C PRO A 10 3.75 -30.69 6.92
N GLU A 11 3.28 -30.72 8.15
CA GLU A 11 2.33 -29.75 8.70
C GLU A 11 2.84 -28.31 8.57
N GLU A 12 4.12 -28.07 8.84
CA GLU A 12 4.75 -26.75 8.72
C GLU A 12 4.66 -26.21 7.28
N LEU A 13 4.87 -27.06 6.28
CA LEU A 13 4.76 -26.67 4.87
C LEU A 13 3.31 -26.41 4.48
N GLN A 14 2.34 -27.12 5.07
CA GLN A 14 0.93 -26.83 4.86
C GLN A 14 0.58 -25.43 5.37
N HIS A 15 1.02 -25.08 6.58
CA HIS A 15 0.82 -23.74 7.14
C HIS A 15 1.44 -22.65 6.26
N LEU A 16 2.67 -22.83 5.79
CA LEU A 16 3.34 -21.87 4.91
C LEU A 16 2.62 -21.69 3.58
N VAL A 17 2.13 -22.78 2.98
CA VAL A 17 1.34 -22.72 1.74
C VAL A 17 0.03 -21.96 1.98
N VAL A 18 -0.70 -22.25 3.05
CA VAL A 18 -1.96 -21.55 3.36
C VAL A 18 -1.73 -20.08 3.68
N GLN A 19 -0.64 -19.74 4.39
CA GLN A 19 -0.23 -18.35 4.62
C GLN A 19 0.05 -17.63 3.30
N SER A 20 0.80 -18.27 2.39
CA SER A 20 1.02 -17.73 1.04
C SER A 20 -0.28 -17.53 0.28
N VAL A 21 -1.22 -18.47 0.34
CA VAL A 21 -2.54 -18.31 -0.29
C VAL A 21 -3.30 -17.14 0.32
N SER A 22 -3.30 -16.99 1.64
CA SER A 22 -3.99 -15.88 2.32
C SER A 22 -3.46 -14.49 1.96
N LYS A 23 -2.18 -14.40 1.59
CA LYS A 23 -1.55 -13.16 1.13
C LYS A 23 -1.97 -12.78 -0.30
N ASN A 24 -2.26 -13.77 -1.14
CA ASN A 24 -2.42 -13.59 -2.59
C ASN A 24 -3.85 -13.75 -3.10
N SER A 25 -4.71 -14.52 -2.42
CA SER A 25 -6.05 -14.82 -2.92
C SER A 25 -7.01 -15.19 -1.79
N PHE A 26 -7.91 -14.26 -1.49
CA PHE A 26 -8.99 -14.51 -0.54
C PHE A 26 -9.94 -15.61 -1.01
N GLY A 27 -10.25 -15.65 -2.32
CA GLY A 27 -11.12 -16.67 -2.91
C GLY A 27 -10.55 -18.07 -2.74
N ASP A 28 -9.25 -18.24 -2.96
CA ASP A 28 -8.61 -19.55 -2.80
C ASP A 28 -8.44 -19.93 -1.32
N LEU A 29 -8.24 -18.97 -0.42
CA LEU A 29 -8.27 -19.22 1.02
C LEU A 29 -9.64 -19.79 1.46
N PHE A 30 -10.72 -19.23 0.93
CA PHE A 30 -12.09 -19.72 1.21
C PHE A 30 -12.33 -21.10 0.61
N ARG A 31 -11.86 -21.36 -0.61
CA ARG A 31 -11.94 -22.69 -1.22
C ARG A 31 -11.18 -23.71 -0.40
N LEU A 32 -9.95 -23.41 0.03
CA LEU A 32 -9.16 -24.28 0.91
C LEU A 32 -9.90 -24.64 2.19
N ARG A 33 -10.54 -23.65 2.82
CA ARG A 33 -11.34 -23.86 4.03
C ARG A 33 -12.47 -24.88 3.85
N THR A 34 -13.01 -25.02 2.63
CA THR A 34 -14.08 -25.97 2.33
C THR A 34 -13.62 -27.39 1.97
N THR A 35 -12.31 -27.61 1.79
CA THR A 35 -11.79 -28.91 1.33
C THR A 35 -11.79 -29.99 2.41
N SER A 36 -11.45 -29.64 3.66
CA SER A 36 -11.41 -30.59 4.78
C SER A 36 -11.43 -29.87 6.14
N LYS A 37 -11.70 -30.62 7.23
CA LYS A 37 -11.63 -30.09 8.60
C LYS A 37 -10.23 -29.57 8.95
N HIS A 38 -9.21 -30.34 8.60
CA HIS A 38 -7.80 -29.97 8.81
C HIS A 38 -7.46 -28.65 8.10
N MET A 39 -7.84 -28.50 6.83
CA MET A 39 -7.62 -27.25 6.09
C MET A 39 -8.40 -26.07 6.69
N LYS A 40 -9.63 -26.31 7.16
CA LYS A 40 -10.39 -25.29 7.87
C LYS A 40 -9.63 -24.80 9.11
N GLU A 41 -9.09 -25.70 9.91
CA GLU A 41 -8.32 -25.37 11.11
C GLU A 41 -7.05 -24.56 10.78
N ILE A 42 -6.27 -24.97 9.78
CA ILE A 42 -5.09 -24.21 9.33
C ILE A 42 -5.47 -22.79 8.88
N THR A 43 -6.57 -22.63 8.13
CA THR A 43 -7.03 -21.32 7.64
C THR A 43 -7.53 -20.38 8.75
N LEU A 44 -7.66 -20.87 9.98
CA LEU A 44 -8.03 -20.09 11.16
C LEU A 44 -6.83 -19.87 12.11
N SER A 45 -5.63 -20.29 11.70
CA SER A 45 -4.43 -20.14 12.53
C SER A 45 -3.97 -18.68 12.62
N PRO A 46 -3.31 -18.29 13.73
CA PRO A 46 -2.75 -16.95 13.91
C PRO A 46 -1.86 -16.48 12.75
N GLY A 47 -1.04 -17.39 12.21
CA GLY A 47 -0.15 -17.07 11.09
C GLY A 47 -0.90 -16.72 9.80
N VAL A 48 -2.09 -17.29 9.57
CA VAL A 48 -2.94 -16.93 8.43
C VAL A 48 -3.53 -15.54 8.62
N TYR A 49 -4.03 -15.21 9.81
CA TYR A 49 -4.50 -13.85 10.10
C TYR A 49 -3.39 -12.81 9.98
N ALA A 50 -2.17 -13.14 10.44
CA ALA A 50 -0.99 -12.28 10.28
C ALA A 50 -0.56 -12.10 8.81
N SER A 51 -0.86 -13.06 7.94
CA SER A 51 -0.45 -13.05 6.52
C SER A 51 -1.52 -12.49 5.58
N LEU A 52 -2.78 -12.45 6.03
CA LEU A 52 -3.91 -12.05 5.21
C LEU A 52 -3.77 -10.60 4.76
N ASN A 53 -3.87 -10.39 3.45
CA ASN A 53 -3.88 -9.06 2.85
C ASN A 53 -5.33 -8.57 2.66
N VAL A 54 -5.78 -7.66 3.52
CA VAL A 54 -7.17 -7.16 3.46
C VAL A 54 -7.49 -6.30 2.23
N PHE A 55 -6.46 -5.94 1.46
CA PHE A 55 -6.57 -5.21 0.20
C PHE A 55 -6.91 -6.13 -0.99
N GLU A 56 -6.69 -7.45 -0.88
CA GLU A 56 -7.15 -8.45 -1.85
C GLU A 56 -8.62 -8.87 -1.61
N TRP A 57 -9.32 -8.17 -0.71
CA TRP A 57 -10.70 -8.48 -0.38
C TRP A 57 -11.64 -8.13 -1.54
N PRO A 58 -12.48 -9.07 -2.02
CA PRO A 58 -13.40 -8.78 -3.11
C PRO A 58 -14.36 -7.65 -2.76
N SER A 59 -14.41 -6.61 -3.60
CA SER A 59 -15.19 -5.39 -3.34
C SER A 59 -16.69 -5.63 -3.13
N HIS A 60 -17.23 -6.71 -3.71
CA HIS A 60 -18.65 -7.09 -3.64
C HIS A 60 -19.02 -7.92 -2.40
N ILE A 61 -18.05 -8.32 -1.56
CA ILE A 61 -18.31 -9.09 -0.34
C ILE A 61 -18.24 -8.12 0.86
N PRO A 62 -19.28 -8.07 1.72
CA PRO A 62 -19.24 -7.29 2.95
C PRO A 62 -18.01 -7.67 3.77
N ARG A 63 -17.26 -6.68 4.22
CA ARG A 63 -16.03 -6.94 4.96
C ARG A 63 -16.36 -7.09 6.44
N PRO A 64 -16.14 -8.28 7.04
CA PRO A 64 -16.53 -8.53 8.41
C PRO A 64 -15.55 -7.83 9.36
N LEU A 65 -16.08 -6.92 10.20
CA LEU A 65 -15.29 -6.18 11.20
C LEU A 65 -14.39 -7.09 12.05
N ARG A 66 -14.96 -8.21 12.51
CA ARG A 66 -14.25 -9.21 13.31
C ARG A 66 -12.99 -9.74 12.62
N LEU A 67 -12.99 -9.90 11.31
CA LEU A 67 -11.79 -10.36 10.61
C LEU A 67 -10.66 -9.33 10.67
N TYR A 68 -10.98 -8.04 10.55
CA TYR A 68 -9.98 -6.98 10.69
C TYR A 68 -9.39 -6.96 12.08
N GLU A 69 -10.21 -7.14 13.11
CA GLU A 69 -9.78 -7.21 14.51
C GLU A 69 -8.80 -8.36 14.72
N GLU A 70 -9.12 -9.56 14.23
CA GLU A 70 -8.24 -10.73 14.30
C GLU A 70 -6.93 -10.50 13.53
N CYS A 71 -7.01 -10.00 12.29
CA CYS A 71 -5.82 -9.71 11.48
C CYS A 71 -4.95 -8.65 12.16
N PHE A 72 -5.54 -7.62 12.76
CA PHE A 72 -4.83 -6.58 13.50
C PHE A 72 -4.20 -7.12 14.79
N ALA A 73 -4.93 -7.92 15.56
CA ALA A 73 -4.44 -8.56 16.79
C ALA A 73 -3.22 -9.47 16.53
N HIS A 74 -3.20 -10.13 15.37
CA HIS A 74 -2.07 -10.95 14.91
C HIS A 74 -1.01 -10.17 14.13
N GLY A 75 -1.13 -8.84 14.03
CA GLY A 75 -0.11 -7.99 13.46
C GLY A 75 0.01 -8.06 11.94
N SER A 76 -1.10 -8.28 11.22
CA SER A 76 -1.13 -8.21 9.76
C SER A 76 -0.61 -6.86 9.27
N PRO A 77 0.41 -6.83 8.38
CA PRO A 77 0.92 -5.57 7.84
C PRO A 77 -0.15 -4.75 7.13
N SER A 78 -1.10 -5.41 6.48
CA SER A 78 -2.18 -4.75 5.73
C SER A 78 -3.16 -4.01 6.65
N THR A 79 -3.53 -4.59 7.80
CA THR A 79 -4.40 -3.92 8.78
C THR A 79 -3.66 -2.89 9.63
N GLN A 80 -2.38 -3.12 9.93
CA GLN A 80 -1.52 -2.12 10.55
C GLN A 80 -1.43 -0.87 9.67
N TYR A 81 -1.17 -1.06 8.38
CA TYR A 81 -1.17 0.04 7.41
C TYR A 81 -2.51 0.77 7.37
N LEU A 82 -3.62 0.03 7.26
CA LEU A 82 -4.95 0.62 7.18
C LEU A 82 -5.26 1.49 8.41
N LYS A 83 -4.96 1.00 9.62
CA LYS A 83 -5.12 1.77 10.84
C LYS A 83 -4.22 3.01 10.83
N GLY A 84 -2.96 2.87 10.44
CA GLY A 84 -2.03 3.98 10.34
C GLY A 84 -2.49 5.06 9.36
N ALA A 85 -2.97 4.65 8.18
CA ALA A 85 -3.52 5.55 7.17
C ALA A 85 -4.75 6.30 7.68
N GLN A 86 -5.66 5.64 8.41
CA GLN A 86 -6.80 6.33 9.04
C GLN A 86 -6.34 7.34 10.10
N TYR A 87 -5.43 6.94 10.98
CA TYR A 87 -4.92 7.82 12.03
C TYR A 87 -4.23 9.05 11.43
N PHE A 88 -3.37 8.83 10.43
CA PHE A 88 -2.60 9.90 9.79
C PHE A 88 -3.46 10.79 8.89
N PHE A 89 -4.20 10.22 7.93
CA PHE A 89 -4.90 10.96 6.88
C PHE A 89 -6.34 11.33 7.22
N LEU A 90 -6.99 10.66 8.16
CA LEU A 90 -8.41 10.90 8.48
C LEU A 90 -8.60 11.56 9.85
N TYR A 91 -7.79 11.19 10.84
CA TYR A 91 -7.96 11.69 12.22
C TYR A 91 -6.91 12.72 12.66
N GLY A 92 -5.85 12.94 11.88
CA GLY A 92 -4.79 13.89 12.22
C GLY A 92 -3.88 13.44 13.36
N PHE A 93 -3.88 12.16 13.71
CA PHE A 93 -2.93 11.56 14.66
C PHE A 93 -1.65 11.19 13.90
N GLU A 94 -0.84 12.20 13.61
CA GLU A 94 0.31 12.09 12.72
C GLU A 94 1.38 11.13 13.26
N GLU A 95 1.79 11.27 14.52
CA GLU A 95 2.85 10.44 15.10
C GLU A 95 2.42 8.97 15.20
N GLU A 96 1.25 8.69 15.77
CA GLU A 96 0.74 7.33 15.92
C GLU A 96 0.41 6.69 14.57
N GLY A 97 -0.21 7.46 13.67
CA GLY A 97 -0.52 7.01 12.32
C GLY A 97 0.74 6.63 11.55
N LEU A 98 1.77 7.49 11.60
CA LEU A 98 3.04 7.24 10.95
C LEU A 98 3.81 6.06 11.56
N ALA A 99 3.71 5.84 12.87
CA ALA A 99 4.30 4.68 13.55
C ALA A 99 3.67 3.35 13.08
N PHE A 100 2.35 3.30 12.90
CA PHE A 100 1.67 2.14 12.34
C PHE A 100 2.08 1.88 10.88
N ILE A 101 2.13 2.94 10.05
CA ILE A 101 2.57 2.84 8.66
C ILE A 101 4.01 2.32 8.61
N LYS A 102 4.92 2.84 9.44
CA LYS A 102 6.30 2.36 9.54
C LYS A 102 6.36 0.88 9.89
N THR A 103 5.58 0.44 10.88
CA THR A 103 5.57 -0.96 11.32
C THR A 103 5.16 -1.89 10.18
N ALA A 104 4.15 -1.50 9.40
CA ALA A 104 3.74 -2.25 8.21
C ALA A 104 4.81 -2.24 7.11
N ALA A 105 5.48 -1.10 6.91
CA ALA A 105 6.58 -0.96 5.96
C ALA A 105 7.79 -1.83 6.32
N ASP A 106 8.18 -1.88 7.59
CA ASP A 106 9.28 -2.71 8.09
C ASP A 106 8.99 -4.22 7.94
N LYS A 107 7.70 -4.60 7.92
CA LYS A 107 7.25 -5.96 7.58
C LYS A 107 7.16 -6.24 6.07
N GLY A 108 7.59 -5.30 5.22
CA GLY A 108 7.64 -5.44 3.77
C GLY A 108 6.31 -5.23 3.06
N PHE A 109 5.31 -4.60 3.70
CA PHE A 109 4.07 -4.25 3.01
C PHE A 109 4.31 -3.08 2.05
N LYS A 110 4.30 -3.37 0.75
CA LYS A 110 4.74 -2.43 -0.30
C LYS A 110 3.98 -1.10 -0.30
N ILE A 111 2.67 -1.12 -0.05
CA ILE A 111 1.86 0.10 0.03
C ILE A 111 2.32 0.95 1.22
N ALA A 112 2.48 0.35 2.41
CA ALA A 112 2.99 1.06 3.57
C ALA A 112 4.40 1.62 3.38
N LEU A 113 5.27 0.85 2.73
CA LEU A 113 6.63 1.30 2.41
C LEU A 113 6.57 2.57 1.55
N TYR A 114 5.74 2.56 0.50
CA TYR A 114 5.55 3.72 -0.39
C TYR A 114 4.99 4.91 0.38
N THR A 115 3.90 4.72 1.12
CA THR A 115 3.27 5.80 1.91
C THR A 115 4.26 6.39 2.91
N TYR A 116 5.00 5.56 3.65
CA TYR A 116 5.99 6.00 4.61
C TYR A 116 7.07 6.84 3.95
N ALA A 117 7.61 6.37 2.84
CA ALA A 117 8.67 7.05 2.12
C ALA A 117 8.20 8.40 1.55
N MET A 118 6.99 8.45 0.98
CA MET A 118 6.41 9.70 0.48
C MET A 118 6.18 10.72 1.60
N VAL A 119 5.66 10.29 2.76
CA VAL A 119 5.49 11.17 3.93
C VAL A 119 6.85 11.67 4.42
N ARG A 120 7.85 10.78 4.53
CA ARG A 120 9.21 11.14 4.96
C ARG A 120 9.83 12.20 4.06
N LYS A 121 9.68 12.01 2.75
CA LYS A 121 10.13 12.97 1.74
C LYS A 121 9.38 14.31 1.81
N ALA A 122 8.06 14.28 1.91
CA ALA A 122 7.24 15.49 1.92
C ALA A 122 7.49 16.37 3.15
N PHE A 123 7.72 15.77 4.31
CA PHE A 123 7.82 16.51 5.58
C PHE A 123 9.27 16.83 5.98
N TRP A 124 10.23 15.96 5.64
CA TRP A 124 11.62 16.07 6.11
C TRP A 124 12.67 15.95 4.99
N ASP A 125 12.26 15.97 3.72
CA ASP A 125 13.13 15.82 2.55
C ASP A 125 13.94 14.50 2.51
N ASP A 126 13.50 13.51 3.28
CA ASP A 126 14.23 12.26 3.50
C ASP A 126 13.93 11.19 2.43
N GLU A 127 14.99 10.67 1.81
CA GLU A 127 14.96 9.69 0.73
C GLU A 127 15.45 8.29 1.13
N GLU A 128 15.74 8.01 2.41
CA GLU A 128 16.35 6.74 2.88
C GLU A 128 15.65 5.50 2.28
N TYR A 129 14.32 5.53 2.26
CA TYR A 129 13.48 4.43 1.83
C TYR A 129 13.37 4.27 0.31
N PHE A 130 13.78 5.28 -0.48
CA PHE A 130 13.65 5.25 -1.95
C PHE A 130 14.56 4.20 -2.59
N SER A 131 15.70 3.92 -1.97
CA SER A 131 16.61 2.84 -2.38
C SER A 131 15.99 1.44 -2.33
N ARG A 132 14.87 1.27 -1.61
CA ARG A 132 14.18 -0.02 -1.43
C ARG A 132 13.16 -0.32 -2.53
N PHE A 133 12.99 0.58 -3.50
CA PHE A 133 12.05 0.39 -4.60
C PHE A 133 12.75 0.21 -5.93
N ASP A 134 12.16 -0.66 -6.75
CA ASP A 134 12.30 -0.57 -8.20
C ASP A 134 11.29 0.47 -8.74
N LYS A 135 11.69 1.23 -9.76
CA LYS A 135 10.81 2.23 -10.40
C LYS A 135 9.53 1.57 -10.96
N ASP A 136 9.63 0.34 -11.46
CA ASP A 136 8.47 -0.41 -11.95
C ASP A 136 7.52 -0.84 -10.81
N ASP A 137 8.05 -1.06 -9.59
CA ASP A 137 7.26 -1.35 -8.41
C ASP A 137 6.49 -0.11 -7.91
N ILE A 138 7.14 1.06 -7.88
CA ILE A 138 6.49 2.34 -7.54
C ILE A 138 5.28 2.58 -8.44
N ARG A 139 5.43 2.36 -9.74
CA ARG A 139 4.34 2.55 -10.72
C ARG A 139 3.13 1.69 -10.41
N LYS A 140 3.33 0.41 -10.06
CA LYS A 140 2.23 -0.49 -9.70
C LYS A 140 1.54 -0.04 -8.41
N ILE A 141 2.33 0.40 -7.44
CA ILE A 141 1.83 0.87 -6.14
C ILE A 141 1.04 2.18 -6.30
N SER A 142 1.57 3.15 -7.05
CA SER A 142 0.88 4.44 -7.28
C SER A 142 -0.40 4.28 -8.09
N MET A 143 -0.44 3.37 -9.08
CA MET A 143 -1.68 2.97 -9.74
C MET A 143 -2.70 2.38 -8.76
N TYR A 144 -2.24 1.42 -7.94
CA TYR A 144 -3.11 0.76 -6.97
C TYR A 144 -3.76 1.78 -6.02
N ILE A 145 -2.96 2.70 -5.48
CA ILE A 145 -3.42 3.75 -4.57
C ILE A 145 -4.33 4.76 -5.28
N ALA A 146 -4.07 5.09 -6.55
CA ALA A 146 -4.96 5.97 -7.30
C ALA A 146 -6.35 5.38 -7.51
N GLU A 147 -6.43 4.07 -7.75
CA GLU A 147 -7.68 3.35 -7.99
C GLU A 147 -8.45 3.02 -6.70
N HIS A 148 -7.74 2.71 -5.62
CA HIS A 148 -8.32 2.18 -4.38
C HIS A 148 -8.23 3.15 -3.19
N GLY A 149 -7.63 4.33 -3.39
CA GLY A 149 -7.25 5.24 -2.31
C GLY A 149 -6.22 4.63 -1.36
N TRP A 150 -6.12 5.19 -0.17
CA TRP A 150 -5.22 4.70 0.88
C TRP A 150 -5.79 3.55 1.73
N GLY A 151 -6.85 2.89 1.26
CA GLY A 151 -7.60 1.91 2.04
C GLY A 151 -9.10 2.11 1.87
N TRP A 152 -9.74 2.87 2.76
CA TRP A 152 -11.21 2.88 2.87
C TRP A 152 -11.84 4.29 2.94
N GLY A 153 -11.27 5.24 2.21
CA GLY A 153 -11.83 6.59 2.05
C GLY A 153 -10.80 7.58 1.49
N TRP A 154 -11.29 8.63 0.82
CA TRP A 154 -10.50 9.80 0.44
C TRP A 154 -10.34 10.71 1.67
N PRO A 155 -9.15 11.29 1.94
CA PRO A 155 -8.91 12.02 3.18
C PRO A 155 -9.79 13.26 3.29
N PRO A 156 -10.39 13.56 4.46
CA PRO A 156 -10.73 14.92 4.80
C PRO A 156 -9.43 15.64 5.21
N ASN A 157 -8.87 16.38 4.27
CA ASN A 157 -8.28 17.70 4.50
C ASN A 157 -7.44 17.86 5.81
N VAL A 158 -6.43 17.02 6.04
CA VAL A 158 -5.50 17.20 7.17
C VAL A 158 -4.64 18.44 6.88
N THR A 159 -4.75 19.45 7.74
CA THR A 159 -4.11 20.77 7.56
C THR A 159 -2.61 20.68 7.26
N ALA A 160 -1.88 19.78 7.91
CA ALA A 160 -0.44 19.63 7.69
C ALA A 160 -0.10 19.12 6.29
N LEU A 161 -0.87 18.15 5.77
CA LEU A 161 -0.67 17.62 4.43
C LEU A 161 -1.04 18.65 3.36
N VAL A 162 -2.08 19.46 3.61
CA VAL A 162 -2.47 20.59 2.75
C VAL A 162 -1.36 21.64 2.71
N ALA A 163 -0.82 22.02 3.87
CA ALA A 163 0.28 22.98 3.95
C ALA A 163 1.51 22.48 3.19
N LYS A 164 1.85 21.18 3.32
CA LYS A 164 2.95 20.56 2.57
C LYS A 164 2.69 20.47 1.08
N ARG A 165 1.44 20.22 0.65
CA ARG A 165 1.08 20.34 -0.76
C ARG A 165 1.33 21.75 -1.27
N ASP A 166 0.85 22.77 -0.56
CA ASP A 166 0.93 24.15 -1.02
C ASP A 166 2.40 24.61 -1.09
N GLU A 167 3.23 24.22 -0.12
CA GLU A 167 4.69 24.39 -0.14
C GLU A 167 5.31 23.72 -1.38
N PHE A 168 4.95 22.46 -1.66
CA PHE A 168 5.40 21.72 -2.82
C PHE A 168 5.01 22.40 -4.14
N MET A 169 3.75 22.82 -4.27
CA MET A 169 3.22 23.49 -5.46
C MET A 169 3.92 24.84 -5.71
N GLY A 170 4.23 25.58 -4.65
CA GLY A 170 4.85 26.91 -4.73
C GLY A 170 6.36 26.88 -4.96
N SER A 171 7.08 25.91 -4.36
CA SER A 171 8.55 25.92 -4.33
C SER A 171 9.22 24.80 -5.13
N VAL A 172 8.66 23.58 -5.12
CA VAL A 172 9.29 22.40 -5.72
C VAL A 172 8.80 22.18 -7.15
N LEU A 173 7.48 22.22 -7.36
CA LEU A 173 6.85 21.96 -8.65
C LEU A 173 7.36 22.88 -9.79
N PRO A 174 7.64 24.18 -9.60
CA PRO A 174 8.18 25.02 -10.67
C PRO A 174 9.50 24.48 -11.26
N SER A 175 10.35 23.88 -10.42
CA SER A 175 11.63 23.28 -10.85
C SER A 175 11.48 22.00 -11.67
N TYR A 176 10.31 21.35 -11.60
CA TYR A 176 9.98 20.22 -12.46
C TYR A 176 9.96 20.66 -13.92
N PHE A 177 9.27 21.77 -14.21
CA PHE A 177 9.04 22.28 -15.57
C PHE A 177 10.26 22.92 -16.24
N THR A 178 11.39 23.04 -15.52
CA THR A 178 12.64 23.55 -16.07
C THR A 178 13.57 22.44 -16.55
N CYS A 179 13.25 21.17 -16.31
CA CYS A 179 14.05 20.04 -16.81
C CYS A 179 13.76 19.78 -18.30
N GLU A 180 14.79 19.51 -19.09
CA GLU A 180 14.61 19.01 -20.47
C GLU A 180 13.90 17.65 -20.50
N CYS A 181 14.09 16.86 -19.44
CA CYS A 181 13.41 15.58 -19.24
C CYS A 181 11.90 15.71 -18.96
N SER A 182 11.41 16.93 -18.68
CA SER A 182 10.00 17.21 -18.40
C SER A 182 9.28 17.86 -19.58
N THR A 183 9.83 17.82 -20.80
CA THR A 183 9.33 18.49 -22.04
C THR A 183 7.92 18.08 -22.49
N TYR A 184 7.16 17.37 -21.66
CA TYR A 184 5.81 16.92 -21.95
C TYR A 184 4.75 17.85 -21.31
N ASN A 185 3.71 18.13 -22.10
CA ASN A 185 2.65 19.13 -21.89
C ASN A 185 2.31 19.50 -20.44
N ARG A 186 2.35 20.82 -20.18
CA ARG A 186 2.15 21.51 -18.90
C ARG A 186 0.85 21.21 -18.12
N TRP A 187 -0.10 20.42 -18.64
CA TRP A 187 -1.45 20.33 -18.05
C TRP A 187 -2.19 19.00 -18.24
N PHE A 188 -1.53 17.89 -18.63
CA PHE A 188 -2.24 16.61 -18.75
C PHE A 188 -2.01 15.70 -17.54
N LYS A 189 -3.13 15.40 -16.86
CA LYS A 189 -3.39 14.33 -15.88
C LYS A 189 -2.14 13.54 -15.49
N TRP A 190 -1.69 13.72 -14.25
CA TRP A 190 -0.67 12.90 -13.58
C TRP A 190 -0.87 11.37 -13.77
N HIS A 191 -2.10 10.96 -14.11
CA HIS A 191 -2.56 9.60 -14.38
C HIS A 191 -2.34 9.07 -15.81
N ASP A 192 -2.28 9.91 -16.85
CA ASP A 192 -2.52 9.44 -18.24
C ASP A 192 -1.30 8.82 -18.93
N ASP A 193 -0.07 8.94 -18.39
CA ASP A 193 1.08 8.30 -19.02
C ASP A 193 2.19 7.87 -18.05
N LEU A 194 1.93 6.76 -17.37
CA LEU A 194 2.86 6.09 -16.46
C LEU A 194 4.05 5.44 -17.18
N SER A 195 4.03 5.33 -18.52
CA SER A 195 5.13 4.79 -19.30
C SER A 195 6.31 5.76 -19.42
N LYS A 196 6.04 7.07 -19.23
CA LYS A 196 7.00 8.17 -19.37
C LYS A 196 7.91 8.41 -18.16
N GLY A 197 7.64 7.78 -17.01
CA GLY A 197 8.47 7.93 -15.79
C GLY A 197 9.87 7.30 -15.90
N ARG A 198 10.07 6.35 -16.83
CA ARG A 198 11.36 5.65 -16.99
C ARG A 198 12.46 6.53 -17.56
N GLU A 199 12.12 7.49 -18.41
CA GLU A 199 13.06 8.40 -19.08
C GLU A 199 13.36 9.65 -18.25
N MET A 200 12.67 9.83 -17.11
CA MET A 200 12.90 10.96 -16.22
C MET A 200 14.19 10.79 -15.40
N CYS A 201 14.88 11.92 -15.19
CA CYS A 201 15.95 11.97 -14.20
C CYS A 201 15.39 11.71 -12.80
N HIS A 202 16.28 11.34 -11.85
CA HIS A 202 15.89 10.99 -10.47
C HIS A 202 15.02 12.07 -9.82
N ARG A 203 15.41 13.35 -9.95
CA ARG A 203 14.67 14.48 -9.39
C ARG A 203 13.24 14.55 -9.95
N CYS A 204 13.09 14.60 -11.27
CA CYS A 204 11.78 14.75 -11.90
C CYS A 204 10.87 13.54 -11.66
N PHE A 205 11.43 12.34 -11.60
CA PHE A 205 10.67 11.15 -11.21
C PHE A 205 10.04 11.32 -9.82
N TRP A 206 10.83 11.64 -8.80
CA TRP A 206 10.30 11.78 -7.44
C TRP A 206 9.45 13.03 -7.23
N THR A 207 9.74 14.15 -7.91
CA THR A 207 8.84 15.31 -7.92
C THR A 207 7.48 14.94 -8.50
N ARG A 208 7.44 14.12 -9.56
CA ARG A 208 6.20 13.61 -10.12
C ARG A 208 5.46 12.68 -9.16
N GLU A 209 6.16 11.73 -8.53
CA GLU A 209 5.53 10.81 -7.56
C GLU A 209 5.00 11.55 -6.33
N LEU A 210 5.69 12.59 -5.84
CA LEU A 210 5.16 13.48 -4.79
C LEU A 210 3.90 14.22 -5.25
N GLY A 211 3.88 14.70 -6.50
CA GLY A 211 2.68 15.31 -7.09
C GLY A 211 1.50 14.35 -7.11
N ILE A 212 1.72 13.09 -7.50
CA ILE A 212 0.72 12.02 -7.46
C ILE A 212 0.27 11.74 -6.03
N PHE A 213 1.20 11.63 -5.09
CA PHE A 213 0.92 11.42 -3.67
C PHE A 213 0.03 12.51 -3.09
N PHE A 214 0.35 13.79 -3.31
CA PHE A 214 -0.47 14.91 -2.83
C PHE A 214 -1.81 14.98 -3.55
N PHE A 215 -1.87 14.68 -4.85
CA PHE A 215 -3.13 14.66 -5.59
C PHE A 215 -4.06 13.60 -5.00
N ILE A 216 -3.62 12.34 -4.90
CA ILE A 216 -4.44 11.24 -4.37
C ILE A 216 -4.85 11.47 -2.92
N SER A 217 -3.98 12.08 -2.12
CA SER A 217 -4.29 12.38 -0.71
C SER A 217 -5.25 13.55 -0.51
N LEU A 218 -5.61 14.30 -1.55
CA LEU A 218 -6.38 15.54 -1.44
C LEU A 218 -7.48 15.68 -2.51
N VAL A 219 -7.77 14.63 -3.29
CA VAL A 219 -8.94 14.64 -4.19
C VAL A 219 -10.21 14.66 -3.33
N LEU A 220 -10.90 15.80 -3.43
CA LEU A 220 -12.31 16.01 -3.11
C LEU A 220 -13.16 15.57 -4.31
#